data_AF-A0A7X5KSD9-F1
#
_entry.id   AF-A0A7X5KSD9-F1
#
_cell.length_a   1.000
_cell.length_b   1.000
_cell.length_c   1.000
_cell.angle_alpha   90.00
_cell.angle_beta   90.00
_cell.angle_gamma   90.00
#
_symmetry.space_group_name_H-M   'P 1'
#
loop_
_entity.id
_entity.type
_entity.pdbx_description
1 polymer ?
#
loop_
_entity_poly.entity_id
_entity_poly.type
_entity_poly.pdbx_seq_one_letter_code
_entity_poly.pdbx_strand_id
1 'polypeptide(L)' 'MSVADENEVLEYLTDVMRRDGFDETDNIKFSDSFKAAELLGKHYGLFTESRAADTGEVIIVDNISGDKNAGKTE' A
#
# COMPACT_ATOMS: atom_id res chain seq x y z
N MET A 1 0.69 17.51 24.52
CA MET A 1 1.43 16.82 23.45
C MET A 1 0.62 17.03 22.19
N SER A 2 1.10 17.86 21.26
CA SER A 2 0.49 18.02 19.94
C SER A 2 1.03 16.94 19.00
N VAL A 3 0.19 16.49 18.08
CA VAL A 3 0.59 15.59 16.98
C VAL A 3 0.75 16.47 15.74
N ALA A 4 1.80 16.22 14.97
CA ALA A 4 2.03 16.95 13.72
C ALA A 4 0.88 16.75 12.74
N ASP A 5 0.51 17.81 12.03
CA ASP A 5 -0.49 17.73 10.96
C ASP A 5 0.13 17.25 9.64
N GLU A 6 -0.72 17.06 8.63
CA GLU A 6 -0.31 16.57 7.32
C GLU A 6 0.74 17.47 6.65
N ASN A 7 0.58 18.79 6.73
CA ASN A 7 1.52 19.73 6.09
C ASN A 7 2.86 19.70 6.80
N GLU A 8 2.87 19.67 8.14
CA GLU A 8 4.08 19.57 8.94
C GLU A 8 4.86 18.28 8.64
N VAL A 9 4.15 17.16 8.45
CA VAL A 9 4.77 15.88 8.06
C VAL A 9 5.37 15.95 6.64
N LEU A 10 4.65 16.54 5.69
CA LEU A 10 5.12 16.65 4.30
C LEU A 10 6.31 17.62 4.16
N GLU A 11 6.31 18.72 4.93
CA GLU A 11 7.43 19.65 5.01
C GLU A 11 8.67 18.94 5.58
N TYR A 12 8.54 18.26 6.73
CA TYR A 12 9.64 17.52 7.32
C TYR A 12 10.20 16.43 6.38
N LEU A 13 9.35 15.65 5.71
CA LEU A 13 9.80 14.67 4.74
C LEU A 13 10.52 15.31 3.55
N THR A 14 10.08 16.50 3.13
CA THR A 14 10.75 17.26 2.05
C THR A 14 12.15 17.70 2.47
N ASP A 15 12.30 18.19 3.69
CA ASP A 15 13.60 18.59 4.23
C ASP A 15 14.53 17.38 4.34
N VAL A 16 14.06 16.25 4.88
CA VAL A 16 14.86 15.00 4.99
C VAL A 16 15.27 14.48 3.60
N MET A 17 14.36 14.55 2.63
CA MET A 17 14.64 14.13 1.25
C MET A 17 15.75 14.99 0.61
N ARG A 18 15.71 16.31 0.82
CA ARG A 18 16.70 17.25 0.27
C ARG A 18 17.97 17.35 1.10
N ARG A 19 17.89 16.92 2.37
CA ARG A 19 18.91 17.14 3.40
C ARG A 19 19.09 18.64 3.67
N ASP A 20 18.00 19.39 3.58
CA ASP A 20 17.95 20.83 3.83
C ASP A 20 17.76 21.07 5.33
N GLY A 21 18.47 22.05 5.90
CA GLY A 21 18.30 22.45 7.30
C GLY A 21 18.93 21.52 8.35
N PHE A 22 19.67 20.49 7.92
CA PHE A 22 20.41 19.57 8.80
C PHE A 22 21.90 19.90 8.83
N ASP A 23 22.52 19.81 9.99
CA ASP A 23 23.98 19.93 10.18
C ASP A 23 24.66 18.55 10.09
N GLU A 24 25.99 18.51 9.98
CA GLU A 24 26.79 17.28 9.99
C GLU A 24 26.59 16.44 11.26
N THR A 25 26.11 17.05 12.35
CA THR A 25 25.78 16.36 13.60
C THR A 25 24.43 15.66 13.57
N ASP A 26 23.53 16.08 12.66
CA ASP A 26 22.26 15.41 12.45
C ASP A 26 22.54 14.10 11.71
N ASN A 27 22.31 12.98 12.39
CA ASN A 27 22.64 11.63 11.91
C ASN A 27 21.70 11.16 10.77
N ILE A 28 21.41 12.02 9.79
CA ILE A 28 20.58 11.75 8.62
C ILE A 28 21.41 10.94 7.61
N LYS A 29 21.05 9.67 7.47
CA LYS A 29 21.69 8.78 6.51
C LYS A 29 21.18 9.08 5.11
N PHE A 30 21.99 8.79 4.11
CA PHE A 30 21.58 8.86 2.71
C PHE A 30 20.37 7.95 2.40
N SER A 31 20.21 6.85 3.14
CA SER A 31 19.02 5.98 3.07
C SER A 31 17.72 6.67 3.49
N ASP A 32 17.80 7.63 4.41
CA ASP A 32 16.63 8.29 4.97
C ASP A 32 16.01 9.23 3.92
N SER A 33 16.84 9.86 3.10
CA SER A 33 16.39 10.66 1.95
C SER A 33 15.65 9.82 0.91
N PHE A 34 16.11 8.60 0.61
CA PHE A 34 15.37 7.68 -0.27
C PHE A 34 14.03 7.28 0.33
N LYS A 35 13.98 7.03 1.66
CA LYS A 35 12.74 6.67 2.31
C LYS A 35 11.75 7.82 2.32
N ALA A 36 12.21 9.05 2.53
CA ALA A 36 11.38 10.24 2.43
C ALA A 36 10.83 10.45 1.01
N ALA A 37 11.66 10.25 -0.02
CA ALA A 37 11.22 10.28 -1.41
C ALA A 37 10.15 9.22 -1.72
N GLU A 38 10.31 8.00 -1.18
CA GLU A 38 9.32 6.93 -1.33
C GLU A 38 7.97 7.32 -0.70
N LEU A 39 8.00 7.86 0.52
CA LEU A 39 6.78 8.26 1.24
C LEU A 39 6.06 9.42 0.55
N LEU A 40 6.81 10.44 0.11
CA LEU A 40 6.27 11.56 -0.68
C LEU A 40 5.69 11.06 -2.00
N GLY A 41 6.40 10.20 -2.73
CA GLY A 41 5.89 9.65 -3.99
C GLY A 41 4.65 8.78 -3.80
N LYS A 42 4.53 8.06 -2.68
CA LYS A 42 3.30 7.34 -2.31
C LYS A 42 2.14 8.30 -2.02
N HIS A 43 2.40 9.36 -1.27
CA HIS A 43 1.40 10.39 -0.96
C HIS A 43 0.84 11.06 -2.22
N TYR A 44 1.70 11.37 -3.20
CA TYR A 44 1.31 11.97 -4.48
C TYR A 44 0.88 10.97 -5.57
N GLY A 45 0.84 9.66 -5.27
CA GLY A 45 0.46 8.63 -6.25
C GLY A 45 1.42 8.48 -7.43
N LEU A 46 2.70 8.82 -7.25
CA LEU A 46 3.72 8.75 -8.30
C LEU A 46 4.18 7.31 -8.59
N PHE A 47 3.99 6.39 -7.65
CA PHE A 47 4.36 4.98 -7.81
C PHE A 47 3.15 4.13 -8.17
N THR A 48 3.31 3.30 -9.20
CA THR A 48 2.36 2.25 -9.54
C THR A 48 2.91 0.90 -9.07
N GLU A 49 2.16 0.18 -8.25
CA GLU A 49 2.49 -1.21 -7.90
C GLU A 49 1.87 -2.16 -8.92
N SER A 50 2.69 -2.97 -9.57
CA SER A 50 2.20 -4.07 -10.40
C SER A 50 1.73 -5.19 -9.48
N ARG A 51 0.42 -5.31 -9.28
CA ARG A 51 -0.18 -6.50 -8.67
C ARG A 51 -0.59 -7.46 -9.76
N ALA A 52 0.11 -8.59 -9.85
CA ALA A 52 -0.45 -9.74 -10.54
C ALA A 52 -1.71 -10.15 -9.77
N ALA A 53 -2.88 -10.01 -10.40
CA ALA A 53 -4.11 -10.55 -9.84
C ALA A 53 -4.00 -12.08 -9.90
N ASP A 54 -3.95 -12.73 -8.75
CA ASP A 54 -4.15 -14.17 -8.67
C ASP A 54 -5.66 -14.42 -8.87
N THR A 55 -6.07 -14.50 -10.14
CA THR A 55 -7.46 -14.74 -10.54
C THR A 55 -7.83 -16.22 -10.49
N GLY A 56 -7.08 -17.04 -9.75
CA GLY A 56 -7.29 -18.48 -9.62
C GLY A 56 -8.48 -18.87 -8.73
N GLU A 57 -9.34 -17.92 -8.34
CA GLU A 57 -10.51 -18.22 -7.52
C GLU A 57 -11.52 -19.05 -8.32
N VAL A 58 -11.55 -20.35 -8.04
CA VAL A 58 -12.54 -21.28 -8.59
C VAL A 58 -13.86 -21.08 -7.83
N ILE A 59 -14.79 -20.37 -8.46
CA ILE A 59 -16.14 -20.21 -7.95
C ILE A 59 -17.01 -21.36 -8.49
N ILE A 60 -17.38 -22.31 -7.63
CA ILE A 60 -18.37 -23.34 -7.95
C ILE A 60 -19.76 -22.77 -7.65
N VAL A 61 -20.52 -22.48 -8.70
CA VAL A 61 -21.93 -22.08 -8.58
C VAL A 61 -22.80 -23.31 -8.79
N ASP A 62 -23.35 -23.85 -7.69
CA ASP A 62 -24.40 -24.86 -7.77
C ASP A 62 -25.77 -24.16 -7.93
N ASN A 63 -26.35 -24.27 -9.13
CA ASN A 63 -27.65 -23.68 -9.47
C ASN A 63 -28.69 -24.76 -9.84
N ILE A 64 -28.60 -25.94 -9.23
CA ILE A 64 -29.65 -26.95 -9.37
C ILE A 64 -30.81 -26.60 -8.43
N SER A 65 -31.91 -26.15 -9.03
CA SER A 65 -33.19 -26.00 -8.35
C SER A 65 -33.82 -27.37 -8.11
N GLY A 66 -33.72 -27.87 -6.87
CA GLY A 66 -34.60 -28.90 -6.31
C GLY A 66 -34.71 -30.19 -7.12
N ASP A 67 -33.81 -31.11 -6.86
CA ASP A 67 -33.92 -32.50 -7.30
C ASP A 67 -35.26 -33.11 -6.85
N LYS A 68 -36.06 -33.64 -7.79
CA LYS A 68 -37.28 -34.40 -7.53
C LYS A 68 -37.16 -35.87 -7.92
N ASN A 69 -35.97 -36.38 -8.26
CA ASN A 69 -35.81 -37.81 -8.54
C ASN A 69 -34.50 -38.34 -7.95
N ALA A 70 -34.45 -38.46 -6.63
CA ALA A 70 -33.58 -39.41 -5.97
C ALA A 70 -33.94 -40.82 -6.48
N GLY A 71 -33.01 -41.43 -7.21
CA GLY A 71 -33.20 -42.67 -7.96
C GLY A 71 -33.87 -43.78 -7.14
N LYS A 72 -34.94 -44.34 -7.69
CA LYS A 72 -35.44 -45.66 -7.31
C LYS A 72 -34.45 -46.70 -7.80
N THR A 73 -33.84 -47.43 -6.87
CA THR A 73 -33.20 -48.71 -7.15
C THR A 73 -34.20 -49.82 -6.87
N GLU A 74 -34.53 -50.60 -7.91
CA GLU A 74 -35.08 -51.96 -7.80
C GLU A 74 -34.05 -52.92 -7.22
#